data_AF-A0AAJ2AK08-F1
#
_entry.id   AF-A0AAJ2AK08-F1
#
_cell.length_a   1.000
_cell.length_b   1.000
_cell.length_c   1.000
_cell.angle_alpha   90.00
_cell.angle_beta   90.00
_cell.angle_gamma   90.00
#
_symmetry.space_group_name_H-M   'P 1'
#
loop_
_entity.id
_entity.type
_entity.pdbx_description
1 polymer ?
#
loop_
_entity_poly.entity_id
_entity_poly.type
_entity_poly.pdbx_seq_one_letter_code
_entity_poly.pdbx_strand_id
1 'polypeptide(L)'
;MEDDRYTRITLRLPKELHAQLQTSADETSKSMNAEIVARLEESFRDQRPSKELSEGIEALVAAVERKEAVIDAQKRLLSMCAVYLRLVNERIPHTGNAVADRLTELTREFSDSMMHGDFKAAHEPIVEMVGLGTQLGILDENGKVKPEYEHLRISPKKSKK
;
A
#
# COMPACT_ATOMS: atom_id res chain seq x y z
N MET A 1 48.18 -36.18 18.22
CA MET A 1 48.92 -35.09 17.57
C MET A 1 47.90 -34.32 16.76
N GLU A 2 47.50 -33.15 17.23
CA GLU A 2 46.27 -32.42 16.87
C GLU A 2 46.58 -31.08 16.17
N ASP A 3 47.78 -30.96 15.61
CA ASP A 3 48.33 -29.72 15.02
C ASP A 3 47.89 -29.45 13.57
N ASP A 4 47.03 -30.29 12.99
CA ASP A 4 46.65 -30.22 11.56
C ASP A 4 45.31 -29.51 11.31
N ARG A 5 44.94 -28.54 12.17
CA ARG A 5 43.67 -27.80 12.04
C ARG A 5 43.72 -26.64 11.03
N TYR A 6 44.88 -26.37 10.42
CA TYR A 6 45.06 -25.22 9.53
C TYR A 6 45.78 -25.58 8.24
N THR A 7 45.15 -25.26 7.12
CA THR A 7 45.79 -25.35 5.79
C THR A 7 46.69 -24.14 5.56
N ARG A 8 47.99 -24.38 5.38
CA ARG A 8 48.95 -23.33 5.01
C ARG A 8 48.86 -23.06 3.52
N ILE A 9 48.59 -21.81 3.15
CA ILE A 9 48.54 -21.36 1.75
C ILE A 9 49.45 -20.17 1.55
N THR A 10 50.06 -20.07 0.37
CA THR A 10 50.85 -18.90 -0.04
C THR A 10 50.00 -18.05 -0.98
N LEU A 11 49.66 -16.83 -0.55
CA LEU A 11 48.89 -15.88 -1.34
C LEU A 11 49.81 -15.00 -2.18
N ARG A 12 49.42 -14.75 -3.44
CA ARG A 12 50.07 -13.74 -4.30
C ARG A 12 49.24 -12.46 -4.27
N LEU A 13 49.66 -11.51 -3.45
CA LEU A 13 48.96 -10.25 -3.26
C LEU A 13 49.65 -9.12 -4.04
N PRO A 14 48.90 -8.22 -4.69
CA PRO A 14 49.44 -6.95 -5.17
C PRO A 14 50.12 -6.18 -4.04
N LYS A 15 51.22 -5.47 -4.34
CA LYS A 15 51.99 -4.73 -3.31
C LYS A 15 51.14 -3.73 -2.54
N GLU A 16 50.24 -3.05 -3.24
CA GLU A 16 49.32 -2.06 -2.67
C GLU A 16 48.35 -2.72 -1.67
N LEU A 17 47.79 -3.88 -2.03
CA LEU A 17 46.87 -4.61 -1.16
C LEU A 17 47.58 -5.17 0.07
N HIS A 18 48.81 -5.67 -0.08
CA HIS A 18 49.63 -6.10 1.05
C HIS A 18 49.89 -4.94 2.02
N ALA A 19 50.25 -3.77 1.52
CA ALA A 19 50.47 -2.59 2.36
C ALA A 19 49.19 -2.18 3.11
N GLN A 20 48.03 -2.18 2.44
CA GLN A 20 46.74 -1.88 3.06
C GLN A 20 46.37 -2.87 4.18
N LEU A 21 46.59 -4.18 3.95
CA LEU A 21 46.33 -5.20 4.97
C LEU A 21 47.26 -5.06 6.18
N GLN A 22 48.53 -4.71 5.96
CA GLN A 22 49.48 -4.46 7.04
C GLN A 22 49.03 -3.28 7.90
N THR A 23 48.69 -2.13 7.29
CA THR A 23 48.20 -0.96 8.01
C THR A 23 46.95 -1.29 8.83
N SER A 24 45.98 -2.01 8.24
CA SER A 24 44.75 -2.43 8.95
C SER A 24 45.04 -3.38 10.12
N ALA A 25 46.00 -4.28 9.96
CA ALA A 25 46.42 -5.19 11.03
C ALA A 25 47.08 -4.42 12.19
N ASP A 26 47.91 -3.43 11.87
CA ASP A 26 48.57 -2.57 12.85
C ASP A 26 47.55 -1.71 13.63
N GLU A 27 46.58 -1.10 12.93
CA GLU A 27 45.50 -0.31 13.52
C GLU A 27 44.60 -1.12 14.46
N THR A 28 44.36 -2.39 14.13
CA THR A 28 43.51 -3.29 14.93
C THR A 28 44.29 -4.11 15.97
N SER A 29 45.61 -3.91 16.07
CA SER A 29 46.51 -4.70 16.92
C SER A 29 46.40 -6.21 16.68
N LYS A 30 46.13 -6.62 15.43
CA LYS A 30 46.04 -8.01 15.00
C LYS A 30 47.27 -8.41 14.20
N SER A 31 47.55 -9.71 14.11
CA SER A 31 48.49 -10.19 13.09
C SER A 31 47.86 -10.06 11.70
N MET A 32 48.70 -9.88 10.67
CA MET A 32 48.22 -9.80 9.29
C MET A 32 47.39 -11.05 8.90
N ASN A 33 47.77 -12.24 9.37
CA ASN A 33 46.99 -13.46 9.16
C ASN A 33 45.61 -13.39 9.83
N ALA A 34 45.54 -12.90 11.07
CA ALA A 34 44.26 -12.75 11.77
C ALA A 34 43.33 -11.75 11.07
N GLU A 35 43.89 -10.68 10.49
CA GLU A 35 43.14 -9.70 9.72
C GLU A 35 42.62 -10.27 8.39
N ILE A 36 43.45 -11.03 7.66
CA ILE A 36 43.04 -11.73 6.43
C ILE A 36 41.90 -12.71 6.72
N VAL A 37 42.03 -13.52 7.79
CA VAL A 37 40.98 -14.46 8.19
C VAL A 37 39.69 -13.74 8.55
N ALA A 38 39.76 -12.67 9.36
CA ALA A 38 38.59 -11.90 9.76
C ALA A 38 37.82 -11.32 8.56
N ARG A 39 38.52 -10.71 7.60
CA ARG A 39 37.92 -10.16 6.38
C ARG A 39 37.33 -11.24 5.47
N LEU A 40 38.00 -12.38 5.34
CA LEU A 40 37.45 -13.51 4.59
C LEU A 40 36.18 -14.03 5.25
N GLU A 41 36.19 -14.25 6.57
CA GLU A 41 35.00 -14.67 7.32
C GLU A 41 33.83 -13.69 7.17
N GLU A 42 34.10 -12.38 7.24
CA GLU A 42 33.11 -11.33 7.01
C GLU A 42 32.56 -11.39 5.57
N SER A 43 33.42 -11.54 4.56
CA SER A 43 33.00 -11.67 3.17
C SER A 43 32.05 -12.85 2.91
N PHE A 44 32.14 -13.92 3.73
CA PHE A 44 31.25 -15.08 3.65
C PHE A 44 29.97 -14.92 4.49
N ARG A 45 29.96 -14.04 5.50
CA ARG A 45 28.74 -13.69 6.26
C ARG A 45 27.81 -12.81 5.42
N ASP A 46 28.37 -11.82 4.72
CA ASP A 46 27.60 -10.86 3.91
C ASP A 46 26.96 -11.45 2.66
N GLN A 47 27.35 -12.66 2.25
CA GLN A 47 26.77 -13.34 1.08
C GLN A 47 25.47 -14.09 1.37
N ARG A 48 25.05 -14.18 2.64
CA ARG A 48 23.74 -14.77 2.98
C ARG A 48 22.73 -13.63 3.10
N PRO A 49 21.67 -13.56 2.27
CA PRO A 49 20.55 -12.69 2.60
C PRO A 49 20.13 -13.04 4.04
N SER A 50 20.05 -12.04 4.91
CA SER A 50 19.70 -12.30 6.30
C SER A 50 18.37 -13.04 6.29
N LYS A 51 18.30 -14.16 7.02
CA LYS A 51 17.09 -14.99 7.07
C LYS A 51 15.86 -14.15 7.43
N GLU A 52 16.06 -13.15 8.30
CA GLU A 52 15.07 -12.14 8.67
C GLU A 52 14.59 -11.29 7.48
N LEU A 53 15.48 -10.90 6.57
CA LEU A 53 15.09 -10.16 5.35
C LEU A 53 14.27 -11.04 4.40
N SER A 54 14.66 -12.30 4.19
CA SER A 54 13.88 -13.21 3.35
C SER A 54 12.48 -13.49 3.93
N GLU A 55 12.40 -13.75 5.24
CA GLU A 55 11.12 -13.95 5.93
C GLU A 55 10.27 -12.66 5.89
N GLY A 56 10.90 -11.49 6.02
CA GLY A 56 10.25 -10.19 5.90
C GLY A 56 9.67 -9.94 4.50
N ILE A 57 10.41 -10.31 3.44
CA ILE A 57 9.94 -10.21 2.05
C ILE A 57 8.73 -11.13 1.83
N GLU A 58 8.80 -12.38 2.27
CA GLU A 58 7.69 -13.33 2.13
C GLU A 58 6.43 -12.85 2.87
N ALA A 59 6.58 -12.34 4.09
CA ALA A 59 5.48 -11.79 4.85
C ALA A 59 4.85 -10.56 4.17
N LEU A 60 5.68 -9.70 3.57
CA LEU A 60 5.23 -8.53 2.82
C LEU A 60 4.45 -8.93 1.56
N VAL A 61 4.96 -9.91 0.80
CA VAL A 61 4.27 -10.44 -0.39
C VAL A 61 2.89 -10.98 -0.02
N ALA A 62 2.81 -11.82 1.02
CA ALA A 62 1.54 -12.35 1.50
C ALA A 62 0.58 -11.25 1.99
N ALA A 63 1.10 -10.15 2.54
CA ALA A 63 0.29 -9.00 2.94
C ALA A 63 -0.25 -8.20 1.74
N VAL A 64 0.52 -8.10 0.65
CA VAL A 64 0.08 -7.46 -0.60
C VAL A 64 -1.04 -8.27 -1.24
N GLU A 65 -0.88 -9.58 -1.38
CA GLU A 65 -1.91 -10.47 -1.96
C GLU A 65 -3.24 -10.38 -1.20
N ARG A 66 -3.19 -10.35 0.14
CA ARG A 66 -4.39 -10.15 0.96
C ARG A 66 -5.09 -8.81 0.69
N LYS A 67 -4.32 -7.74 0.47
CA LYS A 67 -4.87 -6.41 0.16
C LYS A 67 -5.47 -6.36 -1.24
N GLU A 68 -4.85 -7.02 -2.21
CA GLU A 68 -5.39 -7.11 -3.57
C GLU A 68 -6.75 -7.82 -3.59
N ALA A 69 -6.89 -8.92 -2.86
CA ALA A 69 -8.18 -9.62 -2.75
C ALA A 69 -9.29 -8.74 -2.15
N VAL A 70 -8.96 -7.90 -1.15
CA VAL A 70 -9.92 -6.95 -0.56
C VAL A 70 -10.28 -5.85 -1.56
N ILE A 71 -9.31 -5.30 -2.28
CA ILE A 71 -9.54 -4.28 -3.30
C ILE A 71 -10.47 -4.83 -4.40
N ASP A 72 -10.26 -6.06 -4.84
CA ASP A 72 -11.11 -6.67 -5.86
C ASP A 72 -12.53 -6.93 -5.36
N ALA A 73 -12.69 -7.35 -4.11
CA ALA A 73 -14.00 -7.48 -3.48
C ALA A 73 -14.72 -6.12 -3.40
N GLN A 74 -14.01 -5.05 -3.03
CA GLN A 74 -14.55 -3.70 -2.98
C GLN A 74 -14.96 -3.17 -4.36
N LYS A 75 -14.15 -3.41 -5.40
CA LYS A 75 -14.50 -3.05 -6.78
C LYS A 75 -15.80 -3.72 -7.22
N ARG A 76 -15.94 -5.03 -6.97
CA ARG A 76 -17.17 -5.78 -7.30
C ARG A 76 -18.40 -5.23 -6.59
N LEU A 77 -18.27 -4.93 -5.29
CA LEU A 77 -19.36 -4.34 -4.51
C LEU A 77 -19.77 -2.97 -5.06
N LEU A 78 -18.79 -2.12 -5.36
CA LEU A 78 -19.02 -0.79 -5.93
C LEU A 78 -19.70 -0.86 -7.30
N SER A 79 -19.27 -1.77 -8.17
CA SER A 79 -19.94 -2.00 -9.47
C SER A 79 -21.38 -2.47 -9.28
N MET A 80 -21.66 -3.36 -8.32
CA MET A 80 -23.03 -3.76 -7.99
C MET A 80 -23.88 -2.58 -7.50
N CYS A 81 -23.33 -1.75 -6.61
CA CYS A 81 -24.02 -0.54 -6.13
C CYS A 81 -24.30 0.43 -7.27
N ALA A 82 -23.36 0.60 -8.20
CA ALA A 82 -23.53 1.44 -9.38
C ALA A 82 -24.68 0.95 -10.28
N VAL A 83 -24.76 -0.36 -10.54
CA VAL A 83 -25.88 -0.96 -11.28
C VAL A 83 -27.20 -0.69 -10.57
N TYR A 84 -27.25 -0.87 -9.25
CA TYR A 84 -28.47 -0.62 -8.47
C TYR A 84 -28.88 0.86 -8.51
N LEU A 85 -27.93 1.77 -8.32
CA LEU A 85 -28.16 3.22 -8.39
C LEU A 85 -28.71 3.62 -9.76
N ARG A 86 -28.12 3.10 -10.84
CA ARG A 86 -28.61 3.31 -12.20
C ARG A 86 -30.06 2.84 -12.37
N LEU A 87 -30.37 1.61 -11.96
CA LEU A 87 -31.72 1.05 -12.07
C LEU A 87 -32.76 1.83 -11.25
N VAL A 88 -32.38 2.33 -10.08
CA VAL A 88 -33.24 3.20 -9.28
C VAL A 88 -33.44 4.53 -10.00
N ASN A 89 -32.37 5.13 -10.51
CA ASN A 89 -32.40 6.42 -11.18
C ASN A 89 -33.25 6.41 -12.46
N GLU A 90 -33.22 5.33 -13.24
CA GLU A 90 -34.07 5.12 -14.41
C GLU A 90 -35.58 5.09 -14.09
N ARG A 91 -35.94 4.90 -12.81
CA ARG A 91 -37.34 4.87 -12.33
C ARG A 91 -37.78 6.15 -11.63
N ILE A 92 -36.88 7.11 -11.43
CA ILE A 92 -37.22 8.40 -10.81
C ILE A 92 -37.87 9.28 -11.87
N PRO A 93 -39.14 9.69 -11.71
CA PRO A 93 -39.78 10.60 -12.65
C PRO A 93 -39.17 12.00 -12.54
N HIS A 94 -38.98 12.66 -13.68
CA HIS A 94 -38.59 14.05 -13.72
C HIS A 94 -39.64 14.91 -13.03
N THR A 95 -39.21 15.69 -12.04
CA THR A 95 -40.11 16.47 -11.19
C THR A 95 -40.28 17.91 -11.70
N GLY A 96 -39.46 18.33 -12.67
CA GLY A 96 -39.36 19.71 -13.13
C GLY A 96 -38.61 20.62 -12.14
N ASN A 97 -38.12 20.06 -11.03
CA ASN A 97 -37.21 20.74 -10.12
C ASN A 97 -35.78 20.56 -10.65
N ALA A 98 -35.18 21.67 -11.10
CA ALA A 98 -33.84 21.67 -11.69
C ALA A 98 -32.76 21.02 -10.81
N VAL A 99 -32.86 21.15 -9.47
CA VAL A 99 -31.90 20.54 -8.55
C VAL A 99 -32.09 19.03 -8.47
N ALA A 100 -33.35 18.56 -8.42
CA ALA A 100 -33.65 17.14 -8.41
C ALA A 100 -33.25 16.47 -9.73
N ASP A 101 -33.56 17.13 -10.86
CA ASP A 101 -33.21 16.63 -12.18
C ASP A 101 -31.68 16.58 -12.38
N ARG A 102 -30.94 17.58 -11.88
CA ARG A 102 -29.47 17.57 -11.90
C ARG A 102 -28.89 16.47 -11.01
N LEU A 103 -29.45 16.25 -9.82
CA LEU A 103 -29.00 15.16 -8.93
C LEU A 103 -29.20 13.78 -9.57
N THR A 104 -30.32 13.59 -10.28
CA THR A 104 -30.59 12.40 -11.09
C THR A 104 -29.54 12.24 -12.19
N GLU A 105 -29.19 13.29 -12.92
CA GLU A 105 -28.15 13.23 -13.96
C GLU A 105 -26.78 12.86 -13.39
N LEU A 106 -26.34 13.53 -12.32
CA LEU A 106 -25.09 13.23 -11.63
C LEU A 106 -25.05 11.78 -11.13
N THR A 107 -26.18 11.26 -10.63
CA THR A 107 -26.29 9.88 -10.14
C THR A 107 -26.09 8.89 -11.29
N ARG A 108 -26.59 9.22 -12.48
CA ARG A 108 -26.37 8.44 -13.70
C ARG A 108 -24.90 8.46 -14.11
N GLU A 109 -24.30 9.64 -14.20
CA GLU A 109 -22.89 9.82 -14.58
C GLU A 109 -21.96 9.04 -13.64
N PHE A 110 -22.15 9.21 -12.32
CA PHE A 110 -21.41 8.45 -11.31
C PHE A 110 -21.56 6.94 -11.51
N SER A 111 -22.81 6.46 -11.68
CA SER A 111 -23.09 5.04 -11.85
C SER A 111 -22.42 4.47 -13.11
N ASP A 112 -22.48 5.19 -14.23
CA ASP A 112 -21.85 4.78 -15.48
C ASP A 112 -20.32 4.73 -15.33
N SER A 113 -19.69 5.74 -14.73
CA SER A 113 -18.23 5.72 -14.46
C SER A 113 -17.82 4.53 -13.59
N MET A 114 -18.58 4.26 -12.53
CA MET A 114 -18.30 3.14 -11.60
C MET A 114 -18.51 1.77 -12.24
N MET A 115 -19.47 1.63 -13.17
CA MET A 115 -19.66 0.40 -13.94
C MET A 115 -18.48 0.08 -14.86
N HIS A 116 -17.85 1.11 -15.43
CA HIS A 116 -16.68 0.95 -16.31
C HIS A 116 -15.34 0.90 -15.55
N GLY A 117 -15.37 1.03 -14.22
CA GLY A 117 -14.17 1.06 -13.38
C GLY A 117 -13.36 2.36 -13.52
N ASP A 118 -13.95 3.42 -14.07
CA ASP A 118 -13.30 4.73 -14.18
C ASP A 118 -13.58 5.56 -12.92
N PHE A 119 -12.85 5.24 -11.85
CA PHE A 119 -12.96 5.96 -10.57
C PHE A 119 -12.55 7.43 -10.66
N LYS A 120 -11.74 7.80 -11.65
CA LYS A 120 -11.32 9.19 -11.85
C LYS A 120 -12.47 10.00 -12.43
N ALA A 121 -13.17 9.47 -13.42
CA ALA A 121 -14.38 10.10 -13.96
C ALA A 121 -15.52 10.17 -12.94
N ALA A 122 -15.61 9.20 -12.02
CA ALA A 122 -16.61 9.19 -10.96
C ALA A 122 -16.45 10.33 -9.91
N HIS A 123 -15.27 10.96 -9.84
CA HIS A 123 -14.96 11.96 -8.83
C HIS A 123 -15.77 13.26 -9.00
N GLU A 124 -15.83 13.78 -10.23
CA GLU A 124 -16.50 15.06 -10.51
C GLU A 124 -18.00 15.04 -10.18
N PRO A 125 -18.77 14.00 -10.57
CA PRO A 125 -20.16 13.88 -10.17
C PRO A 125 -20.37 13.85 -8.65
N ILE A 126 -19.50 13.15 -7.90
CA ILE A 126 -19.58 13.11 -6.43
C ILE A 126 -19.36 14.51 -5.84
N VAL A 127 -18.34 15.23 -6.30
CA VAL A 127 -18.04 16.58 -5.79
C VAL A 127 -19.23 17.51 -6.02
N GLU A 128 -19.86 17.43 -7.20
CA GLU A 128 -21.04 18.24 -7.49
C GLU A 128 -22.25 17.84 -6.63
N MET A 129 -22.50 16.53 -6.44
CA MET A 129 -23.55 16.06 -5.52
C MET A 129 -23.36 16.58 -4.10
N VAL A 130 -22.13 16.58 -3.59
CA VAL A 130 -21.79 17.13 -2.28
C VAL A 130 -22.08 18.63 -2.26
N GLY A 131 -21.68 19.35 -3.31
CA GLY A 131 -21.99 20.78 -3.46
C GLY A 131 -23.49 21.08 -3.43
N LEU A 132 -24.30 20.32 -4.16
CA LEU A 132 -25.76 20.42 -4.12
C LEU A 132 -26.31 20.09 -2.73
N GLY A 133 -25.77 19.07 -2.06
CA GLY A 133 -26.12 18.72 -0.68
C GLY A 133 -25.85 19.84 0.31
N THR A 134 -24.73 20.56 0.17
CA THR A 134 -24.41 21.75 0.97
C THR A 134 -25.37 22.90 0.66
N GLN A 135 -25.67 23.17 -0.62
CA GLN A 135 -26.63 24.21 -1.03
C GLN A 135 -28.05 23.96 -0.52
N LEU A 136 -28.49 22.69 -0.51
CA LEU A 136 -29.77 22.26 0.04
C LEU A 136 -29.78 22.26 1.57
N GLY A 137 -28.64 22.57 2.22
CA GLY A 137 -28.51 22.60 3.66
C GLY A 137 -28.52 21.22 4.32
N ILE A 138 -28.38 20.14 3.54
CA ILE A 138 -28.32 18.75 4.02
C ILE A 138 -26.92 18.46 4.61
N LEU A 139 -25.89 19.00 3.97
CA LEU A 139 -24.49 18.90 4.39
C LEU A 139 -23.99 20.23 4.96
N ASP A 140 -23.01 20.16 5.86
CA ASP A 140 -22.24 21.32 6.32
C ASP A 140 -21.11 21.69 5.33
N GLU A 141 -20.35 22.74 5.65
CA GLU A 141 -19.20 23.22 4.88
C GLU A 141 -18.04 22.21 4.80
N ASN A 142 -18.05 21.18 5.65
CA ASN A 142 -17.07 20.10 5.68
C ASN A 142 -17.60 18.82 5.00
N GLY A 143 -18.77 18.88 4.36
CA GLY A 143 -19.43 17.74 3.72
C GLY A 143 -20.01 16.71 4.70
N LYS A 144 -20.17 17.06 5.98
CA LYS A 144 -20.82 16.19 6.97
C LYS A 144 -22.31 16.41 6.96
N VAL A 145 -23.07 15.33 7.19
CA VAL A 145 -24.52 15.39 7.36
C VAL A 145 -24.84 16.25 8.58
N LYS A 146 -25.77 17.20 8.44
CA LYS A 146 -26.19 18.03 9.56
C LYS A 146 -27.02 17.24 10.59
N PRO A 147 -27.02 17.64 11.88
CA PRO A 147 -27.68 16.89 12.95
C PRO A 147 -29.16 16.55 12.68
N GLU A 148 -29.90 17.45 12.04
CA GLU A 148 -31.30 17.26 11.67
C GLU A 148 -31.52 16.09 10.69
N TYR A 149 -30.52 15.73 9.90
CA TYR A 149 -30.55 14.62 8.96
C TYR A 149 -29.79 13.37 9.44
N GLU A 150 -29.16 13.42 10.62
CA GLU A 150 -28.32 12.32 11.13
C GLU A 150 -29.12 11.03 11.36
N HIS A 151 -30.43 11.13 11.58
CA HIS A 151 -31.34 9.98 11.69
C HIS A 151 -31.45 9.15 10.39
N LEU A 152 -31.10 9.73 9.24
CA LEU A 152 -31.06 9.05 7.94
C LEU A 152 -29.73 8.31 7.73
N ARG A 153 -28.72 8.56 8.57
CA ARG A 153 -27.40 7.94 8.44
C ARG A 153 -27.46 6.48 8.89
N ILE A 154 -27.18 5.55 7.98
CA ILE A 154 -27.03 4.13 8.32
C ILE A 154 -25.76 3.98 9.17
N SER A 155 -25.94 3.95 10.49
CA SER A 155 -24.83 3.70 11.42
C SER A 155 -24.39 2.23 11.31
N PRO A 156 -23.08 1.94 11.19
CA PRO A 156 -22.60 0.57 11.26
C PRO A 156 -22.98 0.00 12.63
N LYS A 157 -23.84 -1.04 12.64
CA LYS A 157 -24.15 -1.78 13.88
C LYS A 157 -22.81 -2.22 14.47
N LYS A 158 -22.47 -1.72 15.65
CA LYS A 158 -21.32 -2.21 16.41
C LYS A 158 -21.51 -3.71 16.59
N SER A 159 -20.75 -4.50 15.83
CA SER A 159 -20.68 -5.94 16.03
C SER A 159 -20.17 -6.15 17.46
N LYS A 160 -21.04 -6.69 18.32
CA LYS A 160 -20.61 -7.15 19.65
C LYS A 160 -19.60 -8.26 19.41
N LYS A 161 -18.32 -7.98 19.70
CA LYS A 161 -17.28 -8.99 19.86
C LYS A 161 -17.62 -9.90 21.02
#